data_AF-A0A858CNS5-F1
#
_entry.id   AF-A0A858CNS5-F1
#
_cell.length_a   1.000
_cell.length_b   1.000
_cell.length_c   1.000
_cell.angle_alpha   90.00
_cell.angle_beta   90.00
_cell.angle_gamma   90.00
#
_symmetry.space_group_name_H-M   'P 1'
#
loop_
_entity.id
_entity.type
_entity.pdbx_description
1 polymer ?
#
loop_
_entity_poly.entity_id
_entity_poly.type
_entity_poly.pdbx_seq_one_letter_code
_entity_poly.pdbx_strand_id
1 'polypeptide(L)'
;MRCNQKQSSDEAYFYCILSAVLSGSPKPQDQILLKAKRILQNDKSLRKKISQSINDNVGGLEWKIEVEKISRTLENYARGHLFLSNSETYIDPAHKVEFIPKSLLDGSKIEEFFVIPENLNFPEVGSRSLLEMYDSQYIAPEPVDEFGFSIVSAGEYRYRTLTTKEDTIVQSVFHEYLLTTVSWIH
;
A
#
# COMPACT_ATOMS: atom_id res chain seq x y z
N MET A 1 8.40 -11.38 -26.14
CA MET A 1 8.05 -10.56 -24.95
C MET A 1 8.53 -11.28 -23.70
N ARG A 2 9.64 -10.82 -23.08
CA ARG A 2 10.07 -11.28 -21.75
C ARG A 2 9.45 -10.30 -20.75
N CYS A 3 8.35 -10.70 -20.12
CA CYS A 3 7.70 -9.88 -19.11
C CYS A 3 8.60 -9.75 -17.88
N ASN A 4 8.67 -8.55 -17.30
CA ASN A 4 9.53 -8.13 -16.18
C ASN A 4 9.18 -8.83 -14.85
N GLN A 5 9.27 -10.16 -14.78
CA GLN A 5 9.06 -10.94 -13.54
C GLN A 5 10.17 -10.78 -12.48
N LYS A 6 11.05 -9.77 -12.63
CA LYS A 6 12.00 -9.43 -11.58
C LYS A 6 11.32 -8.44 -10.65
N GLN A 7 10.88 -8.96 -9.51
CA GLN A 7 10.53 -8.14 -8.35
C GLN A 7 11.62 -7.10 -8.10
N SER A 8 11.23 -5.85 -7.90
CA SER A 8 12.21 -4.81 -7.61
C SER A 8 12.84 -5.06 -6.23
N SER A 9 14.10 -4.65 -6.05
CA SER A 9 14.77 -4.77 -4.74
C SER A 9 14.00 -4.05 -3.63
N ASP A 10 13.29 -2.97 -3.96
CA ASP A 10 12.52 -2.16 -3.02
C ASP A 10 11.22 -2.85 -2.62
N GLU A 11 10.52 -3.46 -3.58
CA GLU A 11 9.32 -4.25 -3.31
C GLU A 11 9.65 -5.49 -2.45
N ALA A 12 10.74 -6.17 -2.76
CA ALA A 12 11.22 -7.30 -1.94
C ALA A 12 11.52 -6.86 -0.51
N TYR A 13 12.17 -5.72 -0.34
CA TYR A 13 12.43 -5.13 0.96
C TYR A 13 11.12 -4.80 1.70
N PHE A 14 10.17 -4.12 1.06
CA PHE A 14 8.88 -3.75 1.65
C PHE A 14 8.11 -4.95 2.21
N TYR A 15 7.92 -6.02 1.41
CA TYR A 15 7.21 -7.20 1.91
C TYR A 15 7.95 -7.90 3.05
N CYS A 16 9.28 -7.96 2.98
CA CYS A 16 10.06 -8.62 4.01
C CYS A 16 10.03 -7.84 5.33
N ILE A 17 10.17 -6.50 5.29
CA ILE A 17 10.11 -5.70 6.51
C ILE A 17 8.70 -5.69 7.10
N LEU A 18 7.65 -5.60 6.27
CA LEU A 18 6.26 -5.66 6.74
C LEU A 18 5.95 -7.00 7.42
N SER A 19 6.31 -8.11 6.78
CA SER A 19 6.14 -9.46 7.37
C SER A 19 6.95 -9.64 8.65
N ALA A 20 8.16 -9.08 8.71
CA ALA A 20 9.02 -9.19 9.88
C ALA A 20 8.47 -8.40 11.07
N VAL A 21 7.94 -7.20 10.82
CA VAL A 21 7.21 -6.39 11.81
C VAL A 21 5.98 -7.13 12.32
N LEU A 22 5.15 -7.66 11.42
CA LEU A 22 3.91 -8.35 11.79
C LEU A 22 4.17 -9.66 12.56
N SER A 23 5.25 -10.38 12.24
CA SER A 23 5.65 -11.61 12.95
C SER A 23 6.50 -11.36 14.19
N GLY A 24 7.01 -10.15 14.38
CA GLY A 24 8.00 -9.84 15.42
C GLY A 24 9.33 -10.56 15.23
N SER A 25 9.66 -11.05 14.03
CA SER A 25 10.86 -11.85 13.79
C SER A 25 11.47 -11.57 12.42
N PRO A 26 12.81 -11.45 12.31
CA PRO A 26 13.50 -11.35 11.02
C PRO A 26 13.78 -12.72 10.38
N LYS A 27 13.41 -13.83 11.04
CA LYS A 27 13.77 -15.17 10.59
C LYS A 27 12.82 -15.65 9.48
N PRO A 28 13.33 -16.26 8.40
CA PRO A 28 12.49 -16.68 7.27
C PRO A 28 11.33 -17.62 7.65
N GLN A 29 11.56 -18.53 8.60
CA GLN A 29 10.57 -19.52 9.01
C GLN A 29 9.38 -18.94 9.79
N ASP A 30 9.56 -17.79 10.44
CA ASP A 30 8.57 -17.14 11.29
C ASP A 30 7.67 -16.16 10.50
N GLN A 31 8.00 -15.93 9.22
CA GLN A 31 7.28 -14.97 8.38
C GLN A 31 5.85 -15.41 8.11
N ILE A 32 4.90 -14.51 8.39
CA ILE A 32 3.48 -14.74 8.11
C ILE A 32 3.14 -14.57 6.62
N LEU A 33 3.89 -13.74 5.89
CA LEU A 33 3.67 -13.55 4.46
C LEU A 33 4.47 -14.58 3.68
N LEU A 34 3.78 -15.47 2.94
CA LEU A 34 4.42 -16.52 2.14
C LEU A 34 5.43 -15.94 1.13
N LYS A 35 5.13 -14.78 0.54
CA LYS A 35 6.04 -14.06 -0.35
C LYS A 35 7.33 -13.65 0.37
N ALA A 36 7.22 -13.03 1.55
CA ALA A 36 8.39 -12.67 2.37
C ALA A 36 9.21 -13.90 2.79
N LYS A 37 8.54 -14.97 3.24
CA LYS A 37 9.19 -16.25 3.57
C LYS A 37 10.06 -16.77 2.42
N ARG A 38 9.49 -16.86 1.22
CA ARG A 38 10.19 -17.32 0.00
C ARG A 38 11.36 -16.40 -0.36
N ILE A 39 11.18 -15.08 -0.29
CA ILE A 39 12.24 -14.12 -0.59
C ILE A 39 13.39 -14.28 0.40
N LEU A 40 13.12 -14.25 1.70
CA LEU A 40 14.14 -14.35 2.73
C LEU A 40 14.85 -15.71 2.73
N GLN A 41 14.18 -16.79 2.33
CA GLN A 41 14.81 -18.11 2.14
C GLN A 41 15.85 -18.11 1.01
N ASN A 42 15.60 -17.36 -0.06
CA ASN A 42 16.43 -17.39 -1.27
C ASN A 42 17.46 -16.23 -1.35
N ASP A 43 17.20 -15.10 -0.70
CA ASP A 43 18.07 -13.93 -0.70
C ASP A 43 18.78 -13.76 0.65
N LYS A 44 20.03 -14.23 0.72
CA LYS A 44 20.87 -14.11 1.93
C LYS A 44 21.22 -12.66 2.26
N SER A 45 21.36 -11.78 1.26
CA SER A 45 21.72 -10.38 1.45
C SER A 45 20.57 -9.63 2.10
N LEU A 46 19.36 -9.77 1.52
CA LEU A 46 18.15 -9.18 2.08
C LEU A 46 17.83 -9.76 3.46
N ARG A 47 18.01 -11.07 3.68
CA ARG A 47 17.87 -11.66 5.02
C ARG A 47 18.78 -11.02 6.05
N LYS A 48 20.07 -10.87 5.73
CA LYS A 48 21.03 -10.19 6.62
C LYS A 48 20.57 -8.76 6.91
N LYS A 49 20.10 -8.04 5.89
CA LYS A 49 19.61 -6.67 6.01
C LYS A 49 18.41 -6.56 6.97
N ILE A 50 17.39 -7.41 6.80
CA ILE A 50 16.21 -7.44 7.68
C ILE A 50 16.58 -7.89 9.10
N SER A 51 17.53 -8.81 9.25
CA SER A 51 18.02 -9.20 10.59
C SER A 51 18.81 -8.08 11.28
N GLN A 52 19.41 -7.15 10.53
CA GLN A 52 20.11 -5.99 11.06
C GLN A 52 19.21 -4.78 11.29
N SER A 53 17.94 -4.82 10.83
CA SER A 53 16.98 -3.74 11.05
C SER A 53 16.27 -3.81 12.38
N ILE A 54 16.40 -4.89 13.16
CA ILE A 54 15.74 -5.05 14.44
C ILE A 54 16.68 -4.72 15.60
N ASN A 55 16.20 -3.93 16.56
CA ASN A 55 16.83 -3.70 17.85
C ASN A 55 15.89 -4.18 18.96
N ASP A 56 16.45 -4.91 19.93
CA ASP A 56 15.74 -5.28 21.15
C ASP A 56 16.07 -4.25 22.23
N ASN A 57 15.09 -3.39 22.53
CA ASN A 57 15.23 -2.30 23.48
C ASN A 57 14.36 -2.59 24.71
N VAL A 58 14.61 -1.90 25.84
CA VAL A 58 13.86 -2.10 27.11
C VAL A 58 12.33 -1.94 26.94
N GLY A 59 11.88 -1.23 25.90
CA GLY A 59 10.46 -1.03 25.55
C GLY A 59 9.89 -1.97 24.48
N GLY A 60 10.64 -2.97 24.02
CA GLY A 60 10.25 -3.91 22.98
C GLY A 60 11.08 -3.84 21.70
N LEU A 61 10.59 -4.51 20.66
CA LEU A 61 11.26 -4.61 19.37
C LEU A 61 11.08 -3.32 18.56
N GLU A 62 12.19 -2.68 18.20
CA GLU A 62 12.21 -1.51 17.32
C GLU A 62 12.78 -1.90 15.95
N TRP A 63 12.10 -1.48 14.88
CA TRP A 63 12.50 -1.77 13.51
C TRP A 63 12.99 -0.50 12.81
N LYS A 64 14.27 -0.47 12.45
CA LYS A 64 14.87 0.56 11.60
C LYS A 64 14.55 0.30 10.14
N ILE A 65 13.59 1.06 9.62
CA ILE A 65 13.14 0.95 8.22
C ILE A 65 13.90 1.90 7.29
N GLU A 66 14.06 1.50 6.03
CA GLU A 66 14.53 2.36 4.93
C GLU A 66 13.32 3.04 4.28
N VAL A 67 12.99 4.22 4.79
CA VAL A 67 11.80 5.00 4.41
C VAL A 67 11.73 5.19 2.89
N GLU A 68 12.85 5.52 2.24
CA GLU A 68 12.87 5.81 0.81
C GLU A 68 12.53 4.59 -0.05
N LYS A 69 12.88 3.38 0.39
CA LYS A 69 12.51 2.13 -0.32
C LYS A 69 11.02 1.83 -0.20
N ILE A 70 10.47 2.07 0.99
CA ILE A 70 9.04 1.89 1.24
C ILE A 70 8.26 2.92 0.42
N SER A 71 8.65 4.20 0.47
CA SER A 71 7.98 5.26 -0.28
C SER A 71 7.97 5.00 -1.78
N ARG A 72 9.10 4.61 -2.38
CA ARG A 72 9.15 4.24 -3.81
C ARG A 72 8.25 3.06 -4.16
N THR A 73 8.14 2.08 -3.27
CA THR A 73 7.27 0.92 -3.48
C THR A 73 5.79 1.33 -3.43
N LEU A 74 5.40 2.11 -2.42
CA LEU A 74 4.03 2.59 -2.25
C LEU A 74 3.60 3.50 -3.40
N GLU A 75 4.49 4.38 -3.85
CA GLU A 75 4.24 5.23 -5.02
C GLU A 75 4.02 4.40 -6.29
N ASN A 76 4.84 3.37 -6.53
CA ASN A 76 4.66 2.48 -7.68
C ASN A 76 3.32 1.73 -7.63
N TYR A 77 2.88 1.29 -6.44
CA TYR A 77 1.58 0.65 -6.28
C TYR A 77 0.44 1.62 -6.54
N ALA A 78 0.52 2.83 -5.97
CA ALA A 78 -0.45 3.87 -6.20
C ALA A 78 -0.59 4.24 -7.69
N ARG A 79 0.52 4.38 -8.41
CA ARG A 79 0.49 4.60 -9.88
C ARG A 79 -0.18 3.46 -10.64
N GLY A 80 0.09 2.21 -10.23
CA GLY A 80 -0.57 1.04 -10.81
C GLY A 80 -2.09 1.10 -10.68
N HIS A 81 -2.59 1.56 -9.53
CA HIS A 81 -4.02 1.74 -9.28
C HIS A 81 -4.61 2.90 -10.08
N LEU A 82 -3.94 4.04 -10.15
CA LEU A 82 -4.40 5.17 -10.97
C LEU A 82 -4.48 4.81 -12.46
N PHE A 83 -3.48 4.07 -12.96
CA PHE A 83 -3.49 3.59 -14.33
C PHE A 83 -4.68 2.64 -14.59
N LEU A 84 -4.98 1.73 -13.65
CA LEU A 84 -6.11 0.82 -13.77
C LEU A 84 -7.47 1.54 -13.70
N SER A 85 -7.58 2.52 -12.81
CA SER A 85 -8.83 3.21 -12.49
C SER A 85 -9.18 4.30 -13.52
N ASN A 86 -8.21 5.13 -13.91
CA ASN A 86 -8.45 6.31 -14.74
C ASN A 86 -7.73 6.27 -16.09
N SER A 87 -6.93 5.22 -16.39
CA SER A 87 -6.00 5.22 -17.53
C SER A 87 -5.00 6.39 -17.51
N GLU A 88 -4.90 7.09 -16.39
CA GLU A 88 -3.99 8.22 -16.21
C GLU A 88 -2.57 7.73 -15.95
N THR A 89 -1.61 8.31 -16.67
CA THR A 89 -0.19 8.06 -16.44
C THR A 89 0.39 9.27 -15.73
N TYR A 90 0.46 9.21 -14.41
CA TYR A 90 1.27 10.16 -13.64
C TYR A 90 2.73 9.84 -13.95
N ILE A 91 3.47 10.82 -14.46
CA ILE A 91 4.91 10.73 -14.74
C ILE A 91 5.69 11.38 -13.60
N ASP A 92 5.22 12.52 -13.12
CA ASP A 92 5.85 13.27 -12.03
C ASP A 92 5.83 12.51 -10.70
N PRO A 93 6.86 12.70 -9.84
CA PRO A 93 6.90 12.09 -8.52
C PRO A 93 5.68 12.48 -7.69
N ALA A 94 5.23 11.58 -6.82
CA ALA A 94 4.21 11.93 -5.83
C ALA A 94 4.66 13.13 -5.01
N HIS A 95 3.73 14.08 -4.80
CA HIS A 95 3.96 15.21 -3.91
C HIS A 95 4.18 14.73 -2.46
N LYS A 96 3.42 13.70 -2.06
CA LYS A 96 3.47 13.16 -0.71
C LYS A 96 3.30 11.65 -0.71
N VAL A 97 4.09 10.97 0.12
CA VAL A 97 3.94 9.54 0.43
C VAL A 97 3.98 9.38 1.95
N GLU A 98 2.87 8.95 2.52
CA GLU A 98 2.70 8.72 3.95
C GLU A 98 2.35 7.26 4.20
N PHE A 99 2.90 6.70 5.28
CA PHE A 99 2.53 5.39 5.77
C PHE A 99 2.66 5.35 7.28
N ILE A 100 1.66 4.78 7.94
CA ILE A 100 1.60 4.73 9.40
C ILE A 100 0.93 3.44 9.86
N PRO A 101 1.53 2.72 10.84
CA PRO A 101 0.82 1.65 11.53
C PRO A 101 -0.46 2.18 12.18
N LYS A 102 -1.58 1.51 11.94
CA LYS A 102 -2.90 1.81 12.49
C LYS A 102 -2.86 1.88 14.02
N SER A 103 -2.02 1.08 14.67
CA SER A 103 -1.83 1.07 16.13
C SER A 103 -1.20 2.35 16.69
N LEU A 104 -0.59 3.19 15.86
CA LEU A 104 -0.02 4.48 16.27
C LEU A 104 -1.00 5.65 16.12
N LEU A 105 -2.17 5.42 15.53
CA LEU A 105 -3.21 6.42 15.38
C LEU A 105 -4.24 6.30 16.52
N ASP A 106 -4.77 7.44 16.93
CA ASP A 106 -5.97 7.47 17.76
C ASP A 106 -7.23 7.16 16.95
N GLY A 107 -8.35 6.92 17.64
CA GLY A 107 -9.63 6.58 16.98
C GLY A 107 -10.08 7.63 15.98
N SER A 108 -9.95 8.93 16.31
CA SER A 108 -10.34 10.02 15.42
C SER A 108 -9.52 10.07 14.12
N LYS A 109 -8.21 9.84 14.20
CA LYS A 109 -7.32 9.78 13.03
C LYS A 109 -7.62 8.58 12.13
N ILE A 110 -7.98 7.45 12.75
CA ILE A 110 -8.42 6.27 12.00
C ILE A 110 -9.73 6.59 11.27
N GLU A 111 -10.71 7.17 11.95
CA GLU A 111 -11.98 7.57 11.34
C GLU A 111 -11.77 8.56 10.19
N GLU A 112 -10.95 9.60 10.40
CA GLU A 112 -10.57 10.58 9.38
C GLU A 112 -10.02 9.92 8.10
N PHE A 113 -9.18 8.88 8.24
CA PHE A 113 -8.63 8.15 7.11
C PHE A 113 -9.72 7.48 6.25
N PHE A 114 -10.81 7.01 6.86
CA PHE A 114 -11.90 6.30 6.19
C PHE A 114 -13.03 7.21 5.68
N VAL A 115 -13.08 8.48 6.11
CA VAL A 115 -14.04 9.47 5.61
C VAL A 115 -13.87 9.67 4.10
N ILE A 116 -14.97 9.67 3.35
CA ILE A 116 -14.99 10.02 1.93
C ILE A 116 -15.15 11.55 1.82
N PRO A 117 -14.24 12.28 1.13
CA PRO A 117 -14.37 13.73 0.97
C PRO A 117 -15.66 14.13 0.23
N GLU A 118 -16.29 15.22 0.63
CA GLU A 118 -17.53 15.72 0.00
C GLU A 118 -17.29 16.35 -1.39
N ASN A 119 -16.06 16.75 -1.69
CA ASN A 119 -15.66 17.51 -2.89
C ASN A 119 -14.96 16.65 -3.95
N LEU A 120 -15.34 15.37 -4.08
CA LEU A 120 -14.81 14.50 -5.11
C LEU A 120 -15.24 14.98 -6.51
N ASN A 121 -14.29 15.00 -7.44
CA ASN A 121 -14.58 15.21 -8.84
C ASN A 121 -15.20 13.95 -9.44
N PHE A 122 -16.11 14.15 -10.39
CA PHE A 122 -16.58 13.05 -11.22
C PHE A 122 -15.41 12.49 -12.04
N PRO A 123 -15.21 11.17 -12.04
CA PRO A 123 -14.21 10.56 -12.90
C PRO A 123 -14.51 10.80 -14.38
N GLU A 124 -13.50 10.67 -15.24
CA GLU A 124 -13.65 10.81 -16.68
C GLU A 124 -14.75 9.87 -17.23
N VAL A 125 -15.51 10.36 -18.22
CA VAL A 125 -16.53 9.56 -18.91
C VAL A 125 -15.91 8.31 -19.53
N GLY A 126 -16.36 7.14 -19.10
CA GLY A 126 -15.85 5.85 -19.56
C GLY A 126 -14.65 5.32 -18.77
N SER A 127 -14.17 6.05 -17.75
CA SER A 127 -13.20 5.52 -16.80
C SER A 127 -13.83 4.39 -15.96
N ARG A 128 -12.97 3.51 -15.46
CA ARG A 128 -13.41 2.45 -14.56
C ARG A 128 -13.97 3.03 -13.25
N SER A 129 -13.35 4.08 -12.74
CA SER A 129 -13.84 4.82 -11.57
C SER A 129 -15.28 5.33 -11.75
N LEU A 130 -15.66 5.79 -12.95
CA LEU A 130 -17.05 6.19 -13.22
C LEU A 130 -17.99 4.99 -13.19
N LEU A 131 -17.58 3.85 -13.75
CA LEU A 131 -18.39 2.63 -13.74
C LEU A 131 -18.60 2.09 -12.31
N GLU A 132 -17.56 2.12 -11.48
CA GLU A 132 -17.60 1.76 -10.06
C GLU A 132 -18.56 2.68 -9.26
N MET A 133 -18.68 3.95 -9.66
CA MET A 133 -19.62 4.91 -9.05
C MET A 133 -21.09 4.61 -9.39
N TYR A 134 -21.38 4.14 -10.62
CA TYR A 134 -22.76 3.83 -11.04
C TYR A 134 -23.25 2.46 -10.57
N ASP A 135 -22.36 1.47 -10.50
CA ASP A 135 -22.73 0.12 -10.09
C ASP A 135 -21.52 -0.64 -9.50
N SER A 136 -21.24 -0.37 -8.23
CA SER A 136 -20.14 -0.99 -7.48
C SER A 136 -20.32 -2.49 -7.27
N GLN A 137 -21.52 -3.05 -7.48
CA GLN A 137 -21.78 -4.49 -7.31
C GLN A 137 -21.71 -5.28 -8.63
N TYR A 138 -21.97 -4.65 -9.78
CA TYR A 138 -22.01 -5.38 -11.06
C TYR A 138 -20.88 -5.05 -12.04
N ILE A 139 -20.17 -3.92 -11.87
CA ILE A 139 -19.17 -3.48 -12.85
C ILE A 139 -17.75 -3.41 -12.27
N ALA A 140 -17.60 -3.28 -10.95
CA ALA A 140 -16.31 -3.35 -10.28
C ALA A 140 -15.75 -4.79 -10.32
N PRO A 141 -14.53 -5.02 -10.86
CA PRO A 141 -13.89 -6.35 -10.84
C PRO A 141 -13.58 -6.87 -9.45
N GLU A 142 -13.41 -5.97 -8.49
CA GLU A 142 -13.16 -6.30 -7.09
C GLU A 142 -14.33 -5.82 -6.24
N PRO A 143 -14.70 -6.56 -5.17
CA PRO A 143 -15.72 -6.10 -4.24
C PRO A 143 -15.26 -4.82 -3.53
N VAL A 144 -16.20 -3.91 -3.29
CA VAL A 144 -15.96 -2.63 -2.61
C VAL A 144 -16.53 -2.67 -1.19
N ASP A 145 -15.77 -2.17 -0.21
CA ASP A 145 -16.25 -2.06 1.18
C ASP A 145 -17.10 -0.80 1.44
N GLU A 146 -17.63 -0.68 2.66
CA GLU A 146 -18.49 0.46 3.06
C GLU A 146 -17.79 1.82 3.03
N PHE A 147 -16.45 1.84 2.95
CA PHE A 147 -15.64 3.06 2.89
C PHE A 147 -15.13 3.35 1.47
N GLY A 148 -15.61 2.60 0.48
CA GLY A 148 -15.24 2.79 -0.92
C GLY A 148 -13.87 2.22 -1.31
N PHE A 149 -13.30 1.29 -0.53
CA PHE A 149 -12.07 0.60 -0.92
C PHE A 149 -12.38 -0.65 -1.74
N SER A 150 -11.71 -0.77 -2.88
CA SER A 150 -11.62 -2.00 -3.67
C SER A 150 -10.79 -3.04 -2.91
N ILE A 151 -11.39 -4.18 -2.60
CA ILE A 151 -10.80 -5.27 -1.82
C ILE A 151 -10.09 -6.24 -2.79
N VAL A 152 -8.77 -6.13 -2.89
CA VAL A 152 -7.95 -7.00 -3.76
C VAL A 152 -7.68 -8.34 -3.12
N SER A 153 -7.45 -8.36 -1.80
CA SER A 153 -7.32 -9.58 -1.00
C SER A 153 -7.85 -9.30 0.40
N ALA A 154 -8.94 -10.00 0.77
CA ALA A 154 -9.67 -9.74 2.00
C ALA A 154 -8.75 -9.81 3.24
N GLY A 155 -8.70 -8.72 4.02
CA GLY A 155 -7.86 -8.60 5.21
C GLY A 155 -6.36 -8.43 4.94
N GLU A 156 -5.91 -8.49 3.69
CA GLU A 156 -4.51 -8.34 3.31
C GLU A 156 -4.23 -7.05 2.53
N TYR A 157 -5.09 -6.69 1.59
CA TYR A 157 -4.88 -5.51 0.77
C TYR A 157 -6.18 -4.94 0.21
N ARG A 158 -6.38 -3.64 0.45
CA ARG A 158 -7.45 -2.84 -0.15
C ARG A 158 -6.97 -1.43 -0.46
N TYR A 159 -7.53 -0.81 -1.48
CA TYR A 159 -7.18 0.55 -1.90
C TYR A 159 -8.40 1.34 -2.38
N ARG A 160 -8.31 2.66 -2.35
CA ARG A 160 -9.25 3.55 -3.04
C ARG A 160 -8.50 4.70 -3.69
N THR A 161 -9.06 5.21 -4.77
CA THR A 161 -8.57 6.39 -5.49
C THR A 161 -9.55 7.53 -5.27
N LEU A 162 -9.06 8.68 -4.84
CA LEU A 162 -9.82 9.89 -4.59
C LEU A 162 -9.25 11.00 -5.47
N THR A 163 -10.07 11.58 -6.34
CA THR A 163 -9.65 12.70 -7.18
C THR A 163 -10.49 13.92 -6.83
N THR A 164 -9.81 15.01 -6.48
CA THR A 164 -10.39 16.34 -6.28
C THR A 164 -9.93 17.26 -7.40
N LYS A 165 -10.27 18.55 -7.36
CA LYS A 165 -9.78 19.52 -8.37
C LYS A 165 -8.29 19.79 -8.26
N GLU A 166 -7.74 19.65 -7.06
CA GLU A 166 -6.37 20.06 -6.75
C GLU A 166 -5.46 18.84 -6.63
N ASP A 167 -5.99 17.72 -6.12
CA ASP A 167 -5.20 16.54 -5.80
C ASP A 167 -5.81 15.25 -6.31
N THR A 168 -4.94 14.32 -6.71
CA THR A 168 -5.26 12.90 -6.85
C THR A 168 -4.55 12.11 -5.75
N ILE A 169 -5.32 11.30 -5.02
CA ILE A 169 -4.89 10.59 -3.83
C ILE A 169 -5.19 9.11 -3.98
N VAL A 170 -4.23 8.26 -3.64
CA VAL A 170 -4.43 6.82 -3.46
C VAL A 170 -4.24 6.49 -1.99
N GLN A 171 -5.29 5.95 -1.38
CA GLN A 171 -5.23 5.39 -0.04
C GLN A 171 -5.19 3.87 -0.13
N SER A 172 -4.41 3.24 0.75
CA SER A 172 -4.38 1.77 0.83
C SER A 172 -4.20 1.29 2.26
N VAL A 173 -4.64 0.06 2.50
CA VAL A 173 -4.49 -0.64 3.78
C VAL A 173 -3.81 -1.97 3.52
N PHE A 174 -2.67 -2.22 4.16
CA PHE A 174 -1.96 -3.50 4.11
C PHE A 174 -2.13 -4.27 5.42
N HIS A 175 -2.61 -5.50 5.33
CA HIS A 175 -2.79 -6.46 6.43
C HIS A 175 -3.54 -5.90 7.64
N GLU A 176 -4.51 -4.99 7.40
CA GLU A 176 -5.24 -4.23 8.44
C GLU A 176 -4.32 -3.52 9.47
N TYR A 177 -3.05 -3.35 9.11
CA TYR A 177 -1.99 -2.87 9.98
C TYR A 177 -1.41 -1.56 9.48
N LEU A 178 -1.07 -1.45 8.20
CA LEU A 178 -0.39 -0.27 7.64
C LEU A 178 -1.36 0.54 6.78
N LEU A 179 -1.64 1.78 7.18
CA LEU A 179 -2.39 2.75 6.39
C LEU A 179 -1.40 3.54 5.54
N THR A 180 -1.70 3.74 4.26
CA THR A 180 -0.84 4.48 3.34
C THR A 180 -1.63 5.51 2.54
N THR A 181 -1.00 6.65 2.25
CA THR A 181 -1.56 7.70 1.41
C THR A 181 -0.48 8.19 0.46
N VAL A 182 -0.78 8.20 -0.84
CA VAL A 182 0.09 8.76 -1.87
C VAL A 182 -0.70 9.82 -2.62
N SER A 183 -0.17 11.03 -2.75
CA SER A 183 -0.85 12.13 -3.43
C SER A 183 0.00 12.83 -4.48
N TRP A 184 -0.68 13.31 -5.53
CA TRP A 184 -0.16 14.17 -6.58
C TRP A 184 -0.98 15.45 -6.62
N ILE A 185 -0.30 16.58 -6.80
CA ILE A 185 -0.94 17.89 -7.02
C ILE A 185 -1.08 18.09 -8.52
N HIS A 186 -2.23 18.62 -8.94
CA HIS A 186 -2.54 19.01 -10.32
C HIS A 186 -2.09 20.42 -10.67
#